data_AF-K2BUK8-F1
#
_entry.id   AF-K2BUK8-F1
#
_cell.length_a   1.000
_cell.length_b   1.000
_cell.length_c   1.000
_cell.angle_alpha   90.00
_cell.angle_beta   90.00
_cell.angle_gamma   90.00
#
_symmetry.space_group_name_H-M   'P 1'
#
loop_
_entity.id
_entity.type
_entity.pdbx_description
1 polymer ?
#
loop_
_entity_poly.entity_id
_entity_poly.type
_entity_poly.pdbx_seq_one_letter_code
_entity_poly.pdbx_strand_id
1 'polypeptide(L)'
;MEIKKTTIFKFTKVFKNEVIKISQNKPALKEKINNCIIDFQENWFNSKYYRKKLKWFKQEIHELEIWWDYRIIIQLLIKDNICYFLNFWTHSSLELSSNKSVKINIIRN
;
A
#
# COMPACT_ATOMS: atom_id res chain seq x y z
N MET A 1 17.65 -22.90 -16.55
CA MET A 1 16.23 -22.54 -16.42
C MET A 1 16.11 -21.58 -15.25
N GLU A 2 16.16 -20.27 -15.52
CA GLU A 2 16.06 -19.28 -14.45
C GLU A 2 14.62 -19.23 -13.94
N ILE A 3 14.40 -19.66 -12.70
CA ILE A 3 13.13 -19.48 -12.03
C ILE A 3 12.99 -17.96 -11.82
N LYS A 4 12.19 -17.29 -12.65
CA LYS A 4 11.75 -15.92 -12.36
C LYS A 4 11.12 -15.96 -10.97
N LYS A 5 11.77 -15.36 -9.98
CA LYS A 5 11.20 -15.25 -8.64
C LYS A 5 9.89 -14.47 -8.76
N THR A 6 8.77 -15.16 -8.61
CA THR A 6 7.44 -14.52 -8.53
C THR A 6 7.35 -13.72 -7.24
N THR A 7 6.93 -12.46 -7.32
CA THR A 7 6.71 -11.64 -6.13
C THR A 7 5.52 -12.16 -5.35
N ILE A 8 5.68 -12.32 -4.04
CA ILE A 8 4.61 -12.72 -3.14
C ILE A 8 3.92 -11.46 -2.61
N PHE A 9 2.62 -11.30 -2.90
CA PHE A 9 1.82 -10.20 -2.37
C PHE A 9 1.07 -10.63 -1.11
N LYS A 10 1.26 -9.90 -0.01
CA LYS A 10 0.63 -10.17 1.29
C LYS A 10 -0.18 -8.98 1.76
N PHE A 11 -1.39 -9.23 2.26
CA PHE A 11 -2.26 -8.21 2.82
C PHE A 11 -2.29 -8.34 4.33
N THR A 12 -1.85 -7.30 5.04
CA THR A 12 -1.86 -7.31 6.51
C THR A 12 -3.30 -7.26 7.05
N LYS A 13 -3.49 -7.70 8.30
CA LYS A 13 -4.78 -7.63 8.98
C LYS A 13 -5.29 -6.18 9.09
N VAL A 14 -4.38 -5.23 9.30
CA VAL A 14 -4.68 -3.80 9.42
C VAL A 14 -5.25 -3.28 8.10
N PHE A 15 -4.52 -3.47 7.00
CA PHE A 15 -4.99 -3.12 5.66
C PHE A 15 -6.37 -3.71 5.35
N LYS A 16 -6.55 -5.02 5.58
CA LYS A 16 -7.84 -5.69 5.32
C LYS A 16 -8.98 -5.04 6.10
N ASN A 17 -8.77 -4.75 7.39
CA ASN A 17 -9.78 -4.12 8.23
C ASN A 17 -10.12 -2.70 7.77
N GLU A 18 -9.13 -1.91 7.38
CA GLU A 18 -9.33 -0.55 6.87
C GLU A 18 -10.09 -0.56 5.54
N VAL A 19 -9.73 -1.46 4.63
CA VAL A 19 -10.43 -1.63 3.35
C VAL A 19 -11.87 -2.10 3.55
N ILE A 20 -12.14 -3.02 4.48
CA ILE A 20 -13.52 -3.45 4.79
C ILE A 20 -14.34 -2.26 5.29
N LYS A 21 -13.82 -1.51 6.27
CA LYS A 21 -14.51 -0.33 6.82
C LYS A 21 -14.81 0.72 5.77
N ILE A 22 -13.84 1.03 4.90
CA ILE A 22 -14.05 2.05 3.86
C ILE A 22 -15.02 1.56 2.78
N SER A 23 -14.95 0.27 2.43
CA SER A 23 -15.80 -0.34 1.39
C SER A 23 -17.27 -0.42 1.79
N GLN A 24 -17.56 -0.61 3.08
CA GLN A 24 -18.93 -0.57 3.61
C GLN A 24 -19.56 0.83 3.48
N ASN A 25 -18.75 1.88 3.64
CA ASN A 25 -19.23 3.27 3.59
C ASN A 25 -19.16 3.88 2.17
N LYS A 26 -18.27 3.40 1.30
CA LYS A 26 -17.99 3.95 -0.03
C LYS A 26 -17.77 2.81 -1.05
N PRO A 27 -18.83 2.19 -1.59
CA PRO A 27 -18.71 1.03 -2.47
C PRO A 27 -17.92 1.32 -3.76
N ALA A 28 -18.06 2.51 -4.34
CA ALA A 28 -17.28 2.92 -5.52
C ALA A 28 -15.76 2.95 -5.25
N LEU A 29 -15.34 3.12 -3.99
CA LEU A 29 -13.92 3.12 -3.62
C LEU A 29 -13.36 1.70 -3.55
N LYS A 30 -14.19 0.69 -3.23
CA LYS A 30 -13.81 -0.73 -3.23
C LYS A 30 -13.29 -1.15 -4.60
N GLU A 31 -14.00 -0.77 -5.65
CA GLU A 31 -13.59 -1.07 -7.03
C GLU A 31 -12.25 -0.41 -7.38
N LYS A 32 -12.08 0.87 -7.03
CA LYS A 32 -10.80 1.58 -7.25
C LYS A 32 -9.64 0.95 -6.49
N ILE A 33 -9.86 0.47 -5.27
CA ILE A 33 -8.85 -0.25 -4.47
C ILE A 33 -8.44 -1.54 -5.18
N ASN A 34 -9.40 -2.33 -5.64
CA ASN A 34 -9.12 -3.57 -6.37
C ASN A 34 -8.36 -3.31 -7.66
N ASN A 35 -8.79 -2.33 -8.45
CA ASN A 35 -8.10 -1.94 -9.69
C ASN A 35 -6.66 -1.48 -9.40
N CYS A 36 -6.44 -0.75 -8.30
CA CYS A 36 -5.11 -0.37 -7.87
C CYS A 36 -4.23 -1.57 -7.50
N ILE A 37 -4.77 -2.54 -6.77
CA ILE A 37 -4.04 -3.76 -6.40
C ILE A 37 -3.66 -4.57 -7.64
N ILE A 38 -4.61 -4.81 -8.55
CA ILE A 38 -4.39 -5.61 -9.77
C ILE A 38 -3.34 -4.93 -10.66
N ASP A 39 -3.53 -3.65 -10.96
CA ASP A 39 -2.61 -2.88 -11.80
C ASP A 39 -1.19 -2.84 -11.22
N PHE A 40 -1.05 -2.72 -9.90
CA PHE A 40 0.25 -2.77 -9.23
C PHE A 40 0.87 -4.18 -9.23
N GLN A 41 0.09 -5.24 -9.09
CA GLN A 41 0.59 -6.61 -9.16
C GLN A 41 1.16 -6.96 -10.53
N GLU A 42 0.56 -6.41 -11.59
CA GLU A 42 0.99 -6.62 -12.97
C GLU A 42 2.15 -5.70 -13.39
N ASN A 43 2.09 -4.43 -13.01
CA ASN A 43 2.98 -3.39 -13.54
C ASN A 43 4.01 -2.86 -12.54
N TRP A 44 3.89 -3.19 -11.25
CA TRP A 44 4.84 -2.80 -10.21
C TRP A 44 5.05 -1.27 -10.19
N PHE A 45 6.28 -0.77 -10.29
CA PHE A 45 6.60 0.66 -10.32
C PHE A 45 6.10 1.39 -11.57
N ASN A 46 5.70 0.65 -12.63
CA ASN A 46 5.05 1.23 -13.82
C ASN A 46 3.53 1.33 -13.66
N SER A 47 2.98 0.90 -12.52
CA SER A 47 1.56 1.06 -12.21
C SER A 47 1.14 2.52 -12.28
N LYS A 48 -0.02 2.79 -12.88
CA LYS A 48 -0.59 4.14 -12.91
C LYS A 48 -0.96 4.67 -11.53
N TYR A 49 -1.06 3.78 -10.54
CA TYR A 49 -1.33 4.12 -9.15
C TYR A 49 -0.05 4.29 -8.34
N TYR A 50 1.11 3.85 -8.84
CA TYR A 50 2.35 4.06 -8.12
C TYR A 50 2.68 5.55 -8.07
N ARG A 51 2.90 6.06 -6.86
CA ARG A 51 3.22 7.48 -6.67
C ARG A 51 4.69 7.69 -6.36
N LYS A 52 5.16 7.18 -5.22
CA LYS A 52 6.52 7.44 -4.72
C LYS A 52 6.93 6.52 -3.58
N LYS A 53 8.24 6.46 -3.35
CA LYS A 53 8.84 5.97 -2.11
C LYS A 53 8.72 7.01 -0.99
N LEU A 54 8.40 6.57 0.23
CA LEU A 54 8.37 7.41 1.42
C LEU A 54 9.77 7.48 2.06
N LYS A 55 10.46 8.61 1.89
CA LYS A 55 11.86 8.80 2.29
C LYS A 55 12.10 8.88 3.81
N TRP A 56 11.05 9.10 4.60
CA TRP A 56 11.13 9.20 6.05
C TRP A 56 11.37 7.84 6.74
N PHE A 57 11.12 6.74 6.03
CA PHE A 57 11.32 5.39 6.53
C PHE A 57 12.66 4.83 6.04
N LYS A 58 13.37 4.12 6.92
CA LYS A 58 14.58 3.37 6.53
C LYS A 58 14.23 2.16 5.64
N GLN A 59 13.03 1.63 5.78
CA GLN A 59 12.50 0.52 5.00
C GLN A 59 12.02 0.99 3.62
N GLU A 60 11.90 0.05 2.67
CA GLU A 60 11.31 0.28 1.35
C GLU A 60 9.78 0.42 1.46
N ILE A 61 9.33 1.57 1.99
CA ILE A 61 7.93 1.93 2.10
C ILE A 61 7.53 2.79 0.90
N HIS A 62 6.45 2.44 0.24
CA HIS A 62 5.95 3.14 -0.93
C HIS A 62 4.46 3.48 -0.78
N GLU A 63 4.05 4.47 -1.56
CA GLU A 63 2.70 4.99 -1.60
C GLU A 63 2.10 4.72 -2.99
N LEU A 64 0.90 4.14 -3.00
CA LEU A 64 0.03 4.09 -4.18
C LEU A 64 -1.11 5.09 -4.00
N GLU A 65 -1.36 5.91 -5.01
CA GLU A 65 -2.42 6.91 -5.04
C GLU A 65 -3.62 6.39 -5.81
N ILE A 66 -4.69 6.06 -5.09
CA ILE A 66 -5.93 5.56 -5.70
C ILE A 66 -6.77 6.71 -6.26
N TRP A 67 -6.86 7.79 -5.49
CA TRP A 67 -7.59 9.00 -5.81
C TRP A 67 -7.12 10.14 -4.90
N TRP A 68 -7.48 11.40 -5.20
CA TRP A 68 -6.90 12.62 -4.61
C TRP A 68 -6.60 12.53 -3.11
N ASP A 69 -7.54 12.02 -2.32
CA ASP A 69 -7.42 11.87 -0.87
C ASP A 69 -6.98 10.45 -0.41
N TYR A 70 -7.08 9.38 -1.22
CA TYR A 70 -6.89 7.99 -0.75
C TYR A 70 -5.55 7.40 -1.18
N ARG A 71 -4.86 6.74 -0.24
CA ARG A 71 -3.56 6.11 -0.44
C ARG A 71 -3.51 4.68 0.09
N ILE A 72 -2.77 3.82 -0.59
CA ILE A 72 -2.33 2.52 -0.06
C ILE A 72 -0.85 2.65 0.28
N ILE A 73 -0.48 2.19 1.47
CA ILE A 73 0.91 2.09 1.89
C ILE A 73 1.37 0.65 1.75
N ILE A 74 2.47 0.45 1.04
CA ILE A 74 3.09 -0.85 0.82
C ILE A 74 4.52 -0.87 1.35
N GLN A 75 5.00 -2.06 1.70
CA GLN A 75 6.40 -2.32 2.03
C GLN A 75 6.96 -3.41 1.13
N LEU A 76 8.12 -3.14 0.53
CA LEU A 76 8.84 -4.11 -0.27
C LEU A 76 9.98 -4.74 0.54
N LEU A 77 9.96 -6.07 0.67
CA LEU A 77 11.11 -6.84 1.12
C LEU A 77 11.83 -7.38 -0.11
N ILE A 78 12.75 -6.59 -0.65
CA ILE A 78 13.44 -6.88 -1.92
C ILE A 78 14.20 -8.22 -1.84
N LYS A 79 14.87 -8.51 -0.72
CA LYS A 79 15.62 -9.76 -0.52
C LYS A 79 14.72 -11.00 -0.62
N ASP A 80 13.52 -10.91 -0.07
CA ASP A 80 12.56 -12.01 0.02
C ASP A 80 11.54 -12.01 -1.12
N ASN A 81 11.59 -10.99 -1.99
CA ASN A 81 10.62 -10.74 -3.06
C ASN A 81 9.17 -10.72 -2.56
N ILE A 82 8.92 -10.06 -1.42
CA ILE A 82 7.59 -9.94 -0.81
C ILE A 82 7.15 -8.49 -0.83
N CYS A 83 5.91 -8.25 -1.25
CA CYS A 83 5.23 -6.96 -1.11
C CYS A 83 4.11 -7.06 -0.07
N TYR A 84 4.19 -6.27 0.99
CA TYR A 84 3.15 -6.16 2.01
C TYR A 84 2.28 -4.93 1.78
N PHE A 85 0.98 -5.13 1.70
CA PHE A 85 -0.02 -4.07 1.81
C PHE A 85 -0.27 -3.80 3.30
N LEU A 86 0.26 -2.67 3.79
CA LEU A 86 0.33 -2.35 5.21
C LEU A 86 -0.92 -1.61 5.69
N ASN A 87 -1.27 -0.52 5.01
CA ASN A 87 -2.31 0.40 5.46
C ASN A 87 -3.03 1.05 4.29
N PHE A 88 -4.23 1.55 4.57
CA PHE A 88 -5.05 2.38 3.71
C PHE A 88 -5.30 3.73 4.40
N TRP A 89 -4.83 4.82 3.81
CA TRP A 89 -4.87 6.16 4.40
C TRP A 89 -5.70 7.14 3.59
N THR A 90 -6.18 8.18 4.27
CA THR A 90 -6.61 9.43 3.63
C THR A 90 -5.53 10.51 3.77
N HIS A 91 -5.52 11.54 2.92
CA HIS A 91 -4.61 12.69 2.99
C HIS A 91 -4.79 13.44 4.30
N SER A 92 -6.03 13.54 4.79
CA SER A 92 -6.35 14.06 6.12
C SER A 92 -5.76 13.23 7.27
N SER A 93 -5.60 11.91 7.08
CA SER A 93 -4.90 11.04 8.04
C SER A 93 -3.38 11.29 8.05
N LEU A 94 -2.82 11.67 6.89
CA LEU A 94 -1.41 12.08 6.75
C LEU A 94 -1.16 13.46 7.39
N GLU A 95 -2.06 14.43 7.26
CA GLU A 95 -1.89 15.76 7.88
C GLU A 95 -1.99 15.74 9.41
N LEU A 96 -2.92 14.96 9.97
CA LEU A 96 -3.01 14.72 11.42
C LEU A 96 -1.73 14.10 11.98
N SER A 97 -0.99 13.39 11.15
CA SER A 97 0.20 12.64 11.54
C SER A 97 1.52 13.43 11.49
N SER A 98 1.53 14.57 10.80
CA SER A 98 2.60 15.57 10.91
C SER A 98 2.73 16.11 12.34
N ASN A 99 1.66 16.04 13.13
CA ASN A 99 1.62 16.43 14.55
C ASN A 99 1.61 15.24 15.53
N LYS A 100 1.43 14.00 15.06
CA LYS A 100 1.48 12.77 15.86
C LYS A 100 2.04 11.62 15.02
N SER A 101 3.19 11.07 15.42
CA SER A 101 3.89 9.96 14.75
C SER A 101 2.94 8.95 14.10
N VAL A 102 2.93 8.87 12.76
CA VAL A 102 2.15 7.85 12.07
C VAL A 102 2.65 6.47 12.51
N LYS A 103 1.76 5.65 13.07
CA LYS A 103 2.08 4.24 13.31
C LYS A 103 1.84 3.45 12.03
N ILE A 104 2.84 3.38 11.16
CA ILE A 104 2.91 2.30 10.17
C ILE A 104 3.32 1.03 10.92
N ASN A 105 2.53 -0.04 10.80
CA ASN A 105 2.92 -1.35 11.29
C ASN A 105 3.91 -1.99 10.32
N ILE A 106 5.15 -1.50 10.36
CA ILE A 106 6.25 -1.99 9.53
C ILE A 106 6.56 -3.44 9.93
N ILE A 107 6.63 -4.32 8.94
CA ILE A 107 7.08 -5.70 9.13
C ILE A 107 8.61 -5.65 9.32
N ARG A 108 9.10 -6.12 10.46
CA ARG A 108 10.54 -6.29 10.72
C ARG A 108 10.91 -7.73 10.38
N ASN A 109 11.96 -7.91 9.59
CA ASN A 109 12.64 -9.20 9.47
C ASN A 109 13.40 -9.52 10.75
#